data_AF-B1FNG2-F1
#
_entry.id   AF-B1FNG2-F1
#
_cell.length_a   1.000
_cell.length_b   1.000
_cell.length_c   1.000
_cell.angle_alpha   90.00
_cell.angle_beta   90.00
_cell.angle_gamma   90.00
#
_symmetry.space_group_name_H-M   'P 1'
#
loop_
_entity.id
_entity.type
_entity.pdbx_description
1 polymer ?
#
loop_
_entity_poly.entity_id
_entity_poly.type
_entity_poly.pdbx_seq_one_letter_code
_entity_poly.pdbx_strand_id
1 'polypeptide(L)' 'MVIDELLALIGRHEVTWADTISLAGISDSALCHQQELQMYGAIRALSMGAGHSEFESDEIASAVMTRLG' A
#
# COMPACT_ATOMS: atom_id res chain seq x y z
N MET A 1 12.15 13.92 4.97
CA MET A 1 12.79 14.10 3.65
C MET A 1 12.49 12.97 2.65
N VAL A 2 12.27 11.72 3.07
CA VAL A 2 11.88 10.62 2.15
C VAL A 2 10.35 10.55 1.91
N ILE A 3 9.55 10.91 2.92
CA ILE A 3 8.08 10.87 2.85
C ILE A 3 7.53 11.85 1.81
N ASP A 4 8.10 13.07 1.74
CA ASP A 4 7.67 14.10 0.79
C ASP A 4 7.99 13.73 -0.67
N GLU A 5 9.10 13.01 -0.91
CA GLU A 5 9.45 12.51 -2.25
C GLU A 5 8.51 11.38 -2.71
N LEU A 6 8.13 10.47 -1.82
CA LEU A 6 7.15 9.42 -2.11
C LEU A 6 5.77 10.00 -2.43
N LEU A 7 5.32 11.01 -1.67
CA LEU A 7 4.06 11.71 -1.97
C LEU A 7 4.11 12.45 -3.31
N ALA A 8 5.24 13.06 -3.63
CA ALA A 8 5.43 13.76 -4.91
C ALA A 8 5.49 12.81 -6.11
N LEU A 9 5.87 11.54 -5.93
CA LEU A 9 5.85 10.50 -6.97
C LEU A 9 4.44 9.96 -7.21
N ILE A 10 3.68 9.72 -6.15
CA ILE A 10 2.27 9.29 -6.23
C ILE A 10 1.41 10.40 -6.87
N GLY A 11 1.62 11.65 -6.48
CA GLY A 11 0.91 12.80 -7.05
C GLY A 11 1.23 13.09 -8.52
N ARG A 12 2.33 12.57 -9.05
CA ARG A 12 2.76 12.76 -10.45
C ARG A 12 2.30 11.67 -11.42
N HIS A 13 1.55 10.67 -10.95
CA HIS A 13 0.89 9.68 -11.82
C HIS A 13 1.85 8.87 -12.73
N GLU A 14 3.14 8.78 -12.35
CA GLU A 14 4.18 7.97 -13.03
C GLU A 14 4.19 6.50 -12.56
N VAL A 15 3.39 6.17 -11.55
CA VAL A 15 3.11 4.78 -11.21
C VAL A 15 2.13 4.26 -12.25
N THR A 16 2.70 3.72 -13.33
CA THR A 16 1.95 3.07 -14.40
C THR A 16 1.17 1.93 -13.77
N TRP A 17 -0.14 2.12 -13.63
CA TRP A 17 -1.12 1.18 -13.09
C TRP A 17 -1.25 0.01 -14.07
N ALA A 18 -0.22 -0.83 -14.13
CA ALA A 18 -0.08 -1.95 -15.05
C ALA A 18 -0.88 -3.18 -14.61
N ASP A 19 -2.04 -2.98 -13.98
CA ASP A 19 -2.97 -4.04 -13.62
C ASP A 19 -4.39 -3.63 -14.01
N THR A 20 -4.58 -3.45 -15.32
CA THR A 20 -5.91 -3.49 -15.92
C THR A 20 -6.37 -4.95 -16.02
N ILE A 21 -6.54 -5.62 -14.88
CA ILE A 21 -7.39 -6.82 -14.81
C ILE A 21 -8.78 -6.32 -14.44
N SER A 22 -9.60 -6.22 -15.48
CA SER A 22 -11.04 -5.96 -15.45
C SER A 22 -11.75 -6.83 -14.40
N LEU A 23 -11.88 -6.31 -13.19
CA LEU A 23 -12.67 -6.92 -12.11
C LEU A 23 -14.10 -6.36 -12.14
N ALA A 24 -14.76 -6.50 -13.28
CA ALA A 24 -16.17 -6.20 -13.43
C ALA A 24 -16.99 -7.28 -12.71
N GLY A 25 -17.31 -7.04 -11.43
CA GLY A 25 -18.35 -7.81 -10.73
C GLY A 25 -17.98 -8.43 -9.39
N ILE A 26 -17.04 -7.86 -8.64
CA ILE A 26 -16.86 -8.25 -7.23
C ILE A 26 -17.35 -7.11 -6.35
N SER A 27 -18.32 -7.45 -5.49
CA SER A 27 -18.96 -6.61 -4.49
C SER A 27 -17.98 -5.61 -3.87
N ASP A 28 -18.37 -4.33 -3.83
CA ASP A 28 -17.59 -3.15 -3.41
C ASP A 28 -16.81 -3.37 -2.10
N SER A 29 -17.36 -4.18 -1.19
CA SER A 29 -16.71 -4.56 0.07
C SER A 29 -15.50 -5.48 -0.12
N ALA A 30 -15.57 -6.49 -0.99
CA ALA A 30 -14.46 -7.42 -1.21
C ALA A 30 -13.32 -6.77 -2.00
N LEU A 31 -13.63 -5.82 -2.88
CA LEU A 31 -12.63 -4.94 -3.51
C LEU A 31 -11.94 -4.05 -2.46
N CYS A 32 -12.70 -3.45 -1.54
CA CYS A 32 -12.15 -2.64 -0.46
C CYS A 32 -11.22 -3.48 0.46
N HIS A 33 -11.66 -4.67 0.88
CA HIS A 33 -10.83 -5.56 1.70
C HIS A 33 -9.59 -6.06 0.95
N GLN A 34 -9.71 -6.33 -0.36
CA GLN A 34 -8.56 -6.71 -1.18
C GLN A 34 -7.59 -5.55 -1.34
N GLN A 35 -8.09 -4.33 -1.47
CA GLN A 35 -7.28 -3.11 -1.54
C GLN A 35 -6.56 -2.82 -0.22
N GLU A 36 -7.22 -3.02 0.93
CA GLU A 36 -6.61 -2.91 2.25
C GLU A 36 -5.47 -3.93 2.45
N LEU A 37 -5.67 -5.19 2.04
CA LEU A 37 -4.66 -6.23 2.10
C LEU A 37 -3.47 -5.94 1.17
N GLN A 38 -3.73 -5.44 -0.04
CA GLN A 38 -2.69 -5.01 -0.97
C GLN A 38 -1.88 -3.83 -0.40
N MET A 39 -2.55 -2.87 0.21
CA MET A 39 -1.93 -1.70 0.82
C MET A 39 -1.06 -2.11 2.03
N TYR A 40 -1.56 -2.99 2.89
CA TYR A 40 -0.80 -3.58 3.99
C TYR A 40 0.47 -4.28 3.49
N GLY A 41 0.33 -5.13 2.47
CA GLY A 41 1.46 -5.84 1.86
C GLY A 41 2.50 -4.90 1.25
N ALA A 42 2.06 -3.83 0.58
CA ALA A 42 2.94 -2.82 0.01
C ALA A 42 3.72 -2.05 1.09
N ILE A 43 3.04 -1.60 2.16
CA ILE A 43 3.69 -0.88 3.27
C ILE A 43 4.70 -1.77 3.98
N ARG A 44 4.36 -3.05 4.21
CA ARG A 44 5.26 -4.03 4.82
C ARG A 44 6.49 -4.29 3.94
N ALA A 45 6.30 -4.46 2.64
CA ALA A 45 7.40 -4.66 1.69
C ALA A 45 8.33 -3.43 1.60
N LEU A 46 7.77 -2.23 1.59
CA LEU A 46 8.53 -0.97 1.62
C LEU A 46 9.34 -0.84 2.92
N SER A 47 8.75 -1.21 4.06
CA SER A 47 9.42 -1.16 5.36
C SER A 47 10.58 -2.16 5.44
N MET A 48 10.39 -3.39 4.94
CA MET A 48 11.47 -4.37 4.83
C MET A 48 12.59 -3.88 3.89
N GLY A 49 12.22 -3.26 2.77
CA GLY A 49 13.18 -2.64 1.83
C GLY A 49 13.97 -1.47 2.43
N ALA A 50 13.42 -0.81 3.46
CA ALA A 50 14.10 0.24 4.22
C ALA A 50 15.02 -0.31 5.33
N GLY A 51 15.12 -1.63 5.49
CA GLY A 51 15.98 -2.29 6.47
C GLY A 51 15.30 -2.58 7.81
N HIS A 52 13.98 -2.45 7.90
CA HIS A 52 13.24 -2.88 9.09
C HIS A 52 13.12 -4.40 9.13
N SER A 53 13.13 -4.96 10.34
CA SER A 53 12.87 -6.39 10.53
C SER A 53 11.44 -6.74 10.10
N GLU A 54 11.19 -8.03 9.91
CA GLU A 54 9.86 -8.54 9.57
C GLU A 54 8.79 -8.11 10.59
N PHE A 55 9.14 -8.16 11.89
CA PHE A 55 8.27 -7.74 12.99
C PHE A 55 8.00 -6.22 12.99
N GLU A 56 9.06 -5.41 12.85
CA GLU A 56 8.90 -3.94 12.78
C GLU A 56 8.09 -3.52 11.55
N SER A 57 8.31 -4.19 10.42
CA SER A 57 7.57 -3.92 9.18
C SER A 57 6.09 -4.25 9.31
N ASP A 58 5.76 -5.28 10.10
CA ASP A 58 4.38 -5.65 10.43
C ASP A 58 3.71 -4.62 11.33
N GLU A 59 4.42 -4.15 12.38
CA GLU A 59 3.94 -3.07 13.24
C GLU A 59 3.74 -1.76 12.46
N ILE A 60 4.66 -1.41 11.56
CA ILE A 60 4.55 -0.22 10.70
C ILE A 60 3.34 -0.35 9.78
N ALA A 61 3.17 -1.49 9.10
CA ALA A 61 2.02 -1.72 8.23
C ALA A 61 0.69 -1.62 8.98
N SER A 62 0.61 -2.23 10.17
CA SER A 62 -0.56 -2.18 11.04
C SER A 62 -0.87 -0.74 11.51
N ALA A 63 0.14 0.01 11.95
CA ALA A 63 -0.02 1.39 12.39
C ALA A 63 -0.45 2.33 11.25
N VAL A 64 0.06 2.11 10.04
CA VAL A 64 -0.32 2.90 8.85
C VAL A 64 -1.75 2.57 8.43
N MET A 65 -2.14 1.29 8.38
CA MET A 65 -3.51 0.90 8.07
C MET A 65 -4.52 1.46 9.08
N THR A 66 -4.19 1.46 10.38
CA THR A 66 -5.03 2.02 11.45
C THR A 66 -5.25 3.53 11.31
N ARG A 67 -4.34 4.25 10.66
CA ARG A 67 -4.48 5.70 10.41
C ARG A 67 -5.16 6.03 9.08
N LEU A 68 -5.20 5.07 8.15
CA LEU A 68 -5.88 5.20 6.87
C LEU A 68 -7.38 4.91 6.97
N GLY A 69 -7.81 4.26 8.08
CA GLY A 69 -9.21 4.02 8.45
C GLY A 69 -9.73 5.00 9.50
#